data_AF-A0A518C668-F1
#
_entry.id   AF-A0A518C668-F1
#
_cell.length_a   1.000
_cell.length_b   1.000
_cell.length_c   1.000
_cell.angle_alpha   90.00
_cell.angle_beta   90.00
_cell.angle_gamma   90.00
#
_symmetry.space_group_name_H-M   'P 1'
#
loop_
_entity.id
_entity.type
_entity.pdbx_description
1 polymer ?
#
loop_
_entity_poly.entity_id
_entity_poly.type
_entity_poly.pdbx_seq_one_letter_code
_entity_poly.pdbx_strand_id
1 'polypeptide(L)'
;MTEADLERMETELGTALPSDYREILLHFPIRFDAGTADGFLWDDVEALIERNQEYRTTRNLWGTELKPLPEKYFFIGDDKAGWQHLIDTTSEPSMVYTMEYESIERIWPNLNAKKEHQSLSEWFHDYLKSLRDDGIDISAEEYPYEPGGGIAVLIIFVVLMTVIFVLVMLGIDSIFPFLPKPT
;
A
#
# COMPACT_ATOMS: atom_id res chain seq x y z
N MET A 1 -0.18 -9.58 -16.33
CA MET A 1 -0.15 -8.65 -17.50
C MET A 1 0.50 -9.26 -18.75
N THR A 2 0.33 -8.65 -19.95
CA THR A 2 0.95 -9.07 -21.23
C THR A 2 1.89 -8.00 -21.84
N GLU A 3 2.71 -8.36 -22.83
CA GLU A 3 3.56 -7.39 -23.55
C GLU A 3 2.75 -6.29 -24.24
N ALA A 4 1.59 -6.63 -24.78
CA ALA A 4 0.70 -5.65 -25.43
C ALA A 4 0.16 -4.63 -24.41
N ASP A 5 -0.10 -5.06 -23.17
CA ASP A 5 -0.53 -4.17 -22.08
C ASP A 5 0.60 -3.22 -21.68
N LEU A 6 1.85 -3.72 -21.60
CA LEU A 6 3.02 -2.89 -21.32
C LEU A 6 3.27 -1.84 -22.42
N GLU A 7 3.25 -2.25 -23.69
CA GLU A 7 3.41 -1.33 -24.83
C GLU A 7 2.32 -0.25 -24.84
N ARG A 8 1.08 -0.64 -24.52
CA ARG A 8 -0.04 0.30 -24.40
C ARG A 8 0.20 1.29 -23.27
N MET A 9 0.60 0.83 -22.09
CA MET A 9 0.89 1.68 -20.93
C MET A 9 2.00 2.68 -21.24
N GLU A 10 3.10 2.25 -21.88
CA GLU A 10 4.18 3.14 -22.31
C GLU A 10 3.71 4.19 -23.32
N THR A 11 2.85 3.79 -24.26
CA THR A 11 2.28 4.67 -25.28
C THR A 11 1.35 5.72 -24.67
N GLU A 12 0.43 5.31 -23.81
CA GLU A 12 -0.55 6.21 -23.19
C GLU A 12 0.07 7.17 -22.18
N LEU A 13 1.12 6.74 -21.48
CA LEU A 13 1.82 7.55 -20.48
C LEU A 13 3.02 8.31 -21.05
N GLY A 14 3.40 8.06 -22.30
CA GLY A 14 4.56 8.67 -22.95
C GLY A 14 5.88 8.42 -22.21
N THR A 15 5.97 7.32 -21.46
CA THR A 15 7.11 6.99 -20.58
C THR A 15 7.54 5.56 -20.87
N ALA A 16 8.84 5.33 -21.07
CA ALA A 16 9.39 3.97 -21.17
C ALA A 16 9.46 3.33 -19.78
N LEU A 17 8.97 2.11 -19.63
CA LEU A 17 9.07 1.36 -18.39
C LEU A 17 10.46 0.74 -18.27
N PRO A 18 11.08 0.79 -17.08
CA PRO A 18 12.35 0.09 -16.85
C PRO A 18 12.25 -1.42 -17.11
N SER A 19 13.31 -2.01 -17.63
CA SER A 19 13.37 -3.43 -18.01
C SER A 19 13.08 -4.38 -16.85
N ASP A 20 13.59 -4.07 -15.65
CA ASP A 20 13.35 -4.83 -14.43
C ASP A 20 11.88 -4.78 -13.97
N TYR A 21 11.21 -3.64 -14.16
CA TYR A 21 9.77 -3.54 -13.88
C TYR A 21 8.92 -4.31 -14.89
N ARG A 22 9.27 -4.24 -16.18
CA ARG A 22 8.59 -5.02 -17.23
C ARG A 22 8.68 -6.53 -16.94
N GLU A 23 9.87 -7.01 -16.57
CA GLU A 23 10.08 -8.42 -16.24
C GLU A 23 9.20 -8.87 -15.07
N ILE A 24 9.07 -8.04 -14.03
CA ILE A 24 8.21 -8.33 -12.87
C ILE A 24 6.73 -8.43 -13.28
N LEU A 25 6.22 -7.49 -14.09
CA LEU A 25 4.81 -7.48 -14.49
C LEU A 25 4.45 -8.63 -15.47
N LEU A 26 5.37 -9.01 -16.36
CA LEU A 26 5.17 -10.15 -17.26
C LEU A 26 5.17 -11.49 -16.53
N HIS A 27 5.93 -11.58 -15.44
CA HIS A 27 6.09 -12.79 -14.66
C HIS A 27 5.46 -12.67 -13.26
N PHE A 28 4.44 -11.81 -13.14
CA PHE A 28 3.79 -11.51 -11.87
C PHE A 28 3.36 -12.81 -11.17
N PRO A 29 3.98 -13.17 -10.04
CA PRO A 29 3.89 -14.52 -9.48
C PRO A 29 2.69 -14.70 -8.55
N ILE A 30 1.99 -13.61 -8.19
CA ILE A 30 0.91 -13.63 -7.21
C ILE A 30 -0.42 -13.83 -7.95
N ARG A 31 -0.92 -15.06 -7.94
CA ARG A 31 -2.07 -15.44 -8.78
C ARG A 31 -3.38 -14.83 -8.32
N PHE A 32 -3.61 -14.76 -7.02
CA PHE A 32 -4.84 -14.17 -6.47
C PHE A 32 -4.89 -12.64 -6.62
N ASP A 33 -3.74 -11.99 -6.86
CA ASP A 33 -3.63 -10.56 -7.16
C ASP A 33 -3.53 -10.28 -8.67
N ALA A 34 -3.70 -11.29 -9.52
CA ALA A 34 -3.62 -11.11 -10.95
C ALA A 34 -4.71 -10.13 -11.43
N GLY A 35 -4.29 -9.06 -12.10
CA GLY A 35 -5.19 -8.00 -12.56
C GLY A 35 -5.85 -7.19 -11.43
N THR A 36 -5.23 -7.10 -10.24
CA THR A 36 -5.75 -6.26 -9.16
C THR A 36 -5.01 -4.92 -9.07
N ALA A 37 -5.71 -3.93 -8.51
CA ALA A 37 -5.18 -2.64 -8.06
C ALA A 37 -5.16 -2.56 -6.53
N ASP A 38 -4.96 -3.72 -5.88
CA ASP A 38 -4.95 -3.85 -4.44
C ASP A 38 -3.57 -4.30 -3.96
N GLY A 39 -3.11 -3.69 -2.86
CA GLY A 39 -1.80 -3.94 -2.30
C GLY A 39 -0.63 -3.21 -2.97
N PHE A 40 0.56 -3.61 -2.51
CA PHE A 40 1.82 -2.89 -2.69
C PHE A 40 2.28 -2.77 -4.15
N LEU A 41 1.88 -3.70 -5.01
CA LEU A 41 2.23 -3.75 -6.42
C LEU A 41 0.99 -4.12 -7.24
N TRP A 42 0.60 -3.27 -8.17
CA TRP A 42 -0.59 -3.47 -9.00
C TRP A 42 -0.25 -4.23 -10.29
N ASP A 43 -1.16 -5.09 -10.74
CA ASP A 43 -1.10 -5.81 -12.03
C ASP A 43 -2.30 -5.46 -12.95
N ASP A 44 -3.18 -4.55 -12.54
CA ASP A 44 -4.22 -3.98 -13.40
C ASP A 44 -3.68 -2.82 -14.26
N VAL A 45 -3.60 -3.04 -15.56
CA VAL A 45 -3.07 -2.05 -16.53
C VAL A 45 -3.92 -0.79 -16.60
N GLU A 46 -5.25 -0.89 -16.55
CA GLU A 46 -6.12 0.30 -16.64
C GLU A 46 -5.96 1.15 -15.39
N ALA A 47 -5.94 0.52 -14.23
CA ALA A 47 -5.75 1.22 -12.96
C ALA A 47 -4.38 1.89 -12.88
N LEU A 48 -3.33 1.24 -13.38
CA LEU A 48 -1.98 1.82 -13.45
C LEU A 48 -1.93 3.04 -14.38
N ILE A 49 -2.55 2.96 -15.56
CA ILE A 49 -2.62 4.08 -16.51
C ILE A 49 -3.40 5.23 -15.89
N GLU A 50 -4.62 4.98 -15.42
CA GLU A 50 -5.50 5.99 -14.83
C GLU A 50 -4.80 6.70 -13.68
N ARG A 51 -4.21 5.94 -12.75
CA ARG A 51 -3.55 6.51 -11.57
C ARG A 51 -2.31 7.32 -11.93
N ASN A 52 -1.46 6.83 -12.83
CA ASN A 52 -0.28 7.58 -13.25
C ASN A 52 -0.67 8.87 -13.99
N GLN A 53 -1.70 8.84 -14.85
CA GLN A 53 -2.24 10.05 -15.49
C GLN A 53 -2.78 11.05 -14.47
N GLU A 54 -3.56 10.56 -13.49
CA GLU A 54 -4.08 11.37 -12.40
C GLU A 54 -2.93 12.10 -11.68
N TYR A 55 -1.87 11.36 -11.34
CA TYR A 55 -0.67 11.89 -10.67
C TYR A 55 0.13 12.87 -11.54
N ARG A 56 -0.06 12.91 -12.86
CA ARG A 56 0.53 13.96 -13.72
C ARG A 56 -0.24 15.28 -13.70
N THR A 57 -1.38 15.35 -13.01
CA THR A 57 -2.19 16.58 -12.93
C THR A 57 -2.11 17.23 -11.55
N THR A 58 -2.47 18.51 -11.48
CA THR A 58 -2.69 19.18 -10.19
C THR A 58 -4.00 18.67 -9.60
N ARG A 59 -3.98 18.31 -8.32
CA ARG A 59 -5.14 17.71 -7.64
C ARG A 59 -5.46 18.47 -6.36
N ASN A 60 -6.70 18.40 -5.89
CA ASN A 60 -7.10 19.00 -4.63
C ASN A 60 -7.65 17.92 -3.71
N LEU A 61 -6.93 17.65 -2.63
CA LEU A 61 -7.30 16.65 -1.64
C LEU A 61 -7.48 17.36 -0.28
N TRP A 62 -8.70 17.29 0.26
CA TRP A 62 -9.06 17.91 1.54
C TRP A 62 -8.70 19.41 1.65
N GLY A 63 -8.85 20.16 0.56
CA GLY A 63 -8.53 21.59 0.53
C GLY A 63 -7.05 21.92 0.39
N THR A 64 -6.20 20.91 0.21
CA THR A 64 -4.77 21.06 -0.08
C THR A 64 -4.53 20.78 -1.56
N GLU A 65 -3.85 21.71 -2.23
CA GLU A 65 -3.42 21.52 -3.62
C GLU A 65 -2.17 20.64 -3.66
N LEU A 66 -2.28 19.49 -4.32
CA LEU A 66 -1.20 18.55 -4.58
C LEU A 66 -0.59 18.84 -5.95
N LYS A 67 0.73 18.96 -5.97
CA LYS A 67 1.51 19.19 -7.19
C LYS A 67 1.59 17.90 -8.02
N PRO A 68 1.70 18.01 -9.36
CA PRO A 68 1.97 16.87 -10.23
C PRO A 68 3.23 16.09 -9.81
N LEU A 69 3.17 14.77 -9.92
CA LEU A 69 4.29 13.86 -9.73
C LEU A 69 5.36 14.11 -10.83
N PRO A 70 6.64 14.31 -10.45
CA PRO A 70 7.72 14.47 -11.42
C PRO A 70 7.84 13.30 -12.41
N GLU A 71 8.14 13.58 -13.69
CA GLU A 71 8.16 12.59 -14.79
C GLU A 71 9.05 11.37 -14.52
N LYS A 72 10.17 11.56 -13.82
CA LYS A 72 11.09 10.47 -13.48
C LYS A 72 10.51 9.44 -12.50
N TYR A 73 9.41 9.75 -11.80
CA TYR A 73 8.76 8.82 -10.91
C TYR A 73 7.54 8.20 -11.57
N PHE A 74 7.38 6.89 -11.39
CA PHE A 74 6.24 6.12 -11.88
C PHE A 74 5.58 5.38 -10.71
N PHE A 75 4.26 5.48 -10.57
CA PHE A 75 3.51 4.80 -9.52
C PHE A 75 3.30 3.33 -9.85
N ILE A 76 3.57 2.46 -8.87
CA ILE A 76 3.49 0.99 -9.02
C ILE A 76 2.48 0.32 -8.08
N GLY A 77 2.00 1.01 -7.04
CA GLY A 77 1.02 0.46 -6.10
C GLY A 77 0.92 1.24 -4.80
N ASP A 78 0.00 0.86 -3.90
CA ASP A 78 -0.21 1.52 -2.60
C ASP A 78 -0.67 0.54 -1.52
N ASP A 79 -0.43 0.90 -0.25
CA ASP A 79 -0.80 0.06 0.89
C ASP A 79 -2.23 0.30 1.39
N LYS A 80 -3.03 1.11 0.68
CA LYS A 80 -4.35 1.64 1.11
C LYS A 80 -4.36 2.37 2.46
N ALA A 81 -3.21 2.58 3.10
CA ALA A 81 -3.03 3.26 4.38
C ALA A 81 -2.36 4.64 4.21
N GLY A 82 -2.20 5.08 2.96
CA GLY A 82 -1.71 6.41 2.61
C GLY A 82 -0.27 6.43 2.12
N TRP A 83 0.36 5.27 1.91
CA TRP A 83 1.68 5.17 1.31
C TRP A 83 1.58 4.63 -0.12
N GLN A 84 2.18 5.37 -1.05
CA GLN A 84 2.30 5.01 -2.44
C GLN A 84 3.73 4.57 -2.73
N HIS A 85 3.88 3.52 -3.53
CA HIS A 85 5.16 3.04 -4.01
C HIS A 85 5.41 3.54 -5.42
N LEU A 86 6.60 4.10 -5.60
CA LEU A 86 7.07 4.68 -6.85
C LEU A 86 8.38 4.02 -7.27
N ILE A 87 8.67 4.01 -8.57
CA ILE A 87 10.00 3.69 -9.10
C ILE A 87 10.59 4.92 -9.79
N ASP A 88 11.91 5.09 -9.70
CA ASP A 88 12.65 6.07 -10.52
C ASP A 88 13.00 5.45 -11.88
N THR A 89 12.30 5.89 -12.93
CA THR A 89 12.41 5.38 -14.30
C THR A 89 13.71 5.79 -15.00
N THR A 90 14.52 6.63 -14.36
CA THR A 90 15.82 7.09 -14.90
C THR A 90 17.01 6.36 -14.28
N SER A 91 16.77 5.46 -13.32
CA SER A 91 17.79 4.68 -12.62
C SER A 91 17.90 3.25 -13.17
N GLU A 92 19.12 2.71 -13.20
CA GLU A 92 19.39 1.31 -13.54
C GLU A 92 20.37 0.72 -12.50
N PRO A 93 19.94 -0.23 -11.64
CA PRO A 93 18.58 -0.78 -11.54
C PRO A 93 17.56 0.27 -11.05
N SER A 94 16.27 0.02 -11.29
CA SER A 94 15.19 0.90 -10.82
C SER A 94 15.19 0.97 -9.29
N MET A 95 15.11 2.18 -8.74
CA MET A 95 15.04 2.41 -7.30
C MET A 95 13.60 2.66 -6.84
N VAL A 96 13.23 2.08 -5.70
CA VAL A 96 11.89 2.25 -5.11
C VAL A 96 11.87 3.41 -4.13
N TYR A 97 10.85 4.25 -4.26
CA TYR A 97 10.54 5.37 -3.38
C TYR A 97 9.17 5.19 -2.76
N THR A 98 8.98 5.80 -1.60
CA THR A 98 7.67 5.92 -0.95
C THR A 98 7.23 7.37 -0.99
N MET A 99 5.98 7.59 -1.39
CA MET A 99 5.29 8.85 -1.30
C MET A 99 4.21 8.74 -0.23
N GLU A 100 4.19 9.67 0.72
CA GLU A 100 3.20 9.67 1.82
C GLU A 100 2.12 10.73 1.58
N TYR A 101 0.86 10.32 1.78
CA TYR A 101 -0.34 11.13 1.60
C TYR A 101 -0.38 11.84 0.24
N GLU A 102 0.15 11.17 -0.79
CA GLU A 102 0.19 11.66 -2.16
C GLU A 102 0.92 13.00 -2.36
N SER A 103 1.80 13.36 -1.41
CA SER A 103 2.56 14.61 -1.46
C SER A 103 3.96 14.41 -2.04
N ILE A 104 4.28 15.12 -3.13
CA ILE A 104 5.61 15.05 -3.75
C ILE A 104 6.74 15.57 -2.85
N GLU A 105 6.40 16.38 -1.86
CA GLU A 105 7.34 16.90 -0.85
C GLU A 105 7.70 15.84 0.20
N ARG A 106 6.95 14.73 0.18
CA ARG A 106 7.07 13.55 1.03
C ARG A 106 7.44 12.32 0.22
N ILE A 107 8.28 12.51 -0.81
CA ILE A 107 8.93 11.42 -1.52
C ILE A 107 10.28 11.17 -0.86
N TRP A 108 10.49 9.95 -0.35
CA TRP A 108 11.77 9.53 0.20
C TRP A 108 12.13 8.13 -0.30
N PRO A 109 13.42 7.76 -0.27
CA PRO A 109 13.84 6.40 -0.59
C PRO A 109 13.08 5.39 0.27
N ASN A 110 12.68 4.25 -0.27
CA ASN A 110 12.07 3.24 0.58
C ASN A 110 13.12 2.72 1.59
N LEU A 111 12.99 3.15 2.84
CA LEU A 111 13.88 2.81 3.94
C LEU A 111 13.35 1.55 4.61
N ASN A 112 13.72 0.38 4.11
CA ASN A 112 13.61 -0.83 4.90
C ASN A 112 14.72 -0.85 5.96
N ALA A 113 14.52 -1.54 7.10
CA ALA A 113 15.23 -1.37 8.38
C ALA A 113 16.78 -1.39 8.39
N LYS A 114 17.44 -1.55 7.23
CA LYS A 114 18.91 -1.62 7.08
C LYS A 114 19.48 -0.90 5.84
N LYS A 115 18.68 -0.25 4.98
CA LYS A 115 19.16 0.28 3.69
C LYS A 115 18.70 1.72 3.45
N GLU A 116 19.59 2.55 2.90
CA GLU A 116 19.30 3.94 2.51
C GLU A 116 18.50 4.03 1.20
N HIS A 117 18.66 3.05 0.30
CA HIS A 117 17.90 2.90 -0.94
C HIS A 117 17.69 1.42 -1.22
N GLN A 118 16.56 1.08 -1.85
CA GLN A 118 16.22 -0.29 -2.23
C GLN A 118 15.94 -0.34 -3.73
N SER A 119 16.58 -1.28 -4.42
CA SER A 119 16.25 -1.56 -5.83
C SER A 119 14.89 -2.26 -5.94
N LEU A 120 14.24 -2.15 -7.10
CA LEU A 120 12.94 -2.75 -7.36
C LEU A 120 12.94 -4.27 -7.16
N SER A 121 13.96 -4.96 -7.66
CA SER A 121 14.10 -6.41 -7.49
C SER A 121 14.23 -6.81 -6.01
N GLU A 122 15.03 -6.07 -5.23
CA GLU A 122 15.17 -6.33 -3.80
C GLU A 122 13.89 -6.03 -3.02
N TRP A 123 13.20 -4.94 -3.35
CA TRP A 123 11.91 -4.59 -2.75
C TRP A 123 10.86 -5.65 -3.04
N PHE A 124 10.76 -6.08 -4.29
CA PHE A 124 9.83 -7.11 -4.70
C PHE A 124 10.13 -8.47 -4.03
N HIS A 125 11.41 -8.82 -3.89
CA HIS A 125 11.81 -10.00 -3.14
C HIS A 125 11.37 -9.94 -1.67
N ASP A 126 11.59 -8.81 -1.00
CA ASP A 126 11.17 -8.61 0.39
C ASP A 126 9.65 -8.69 0.53
N TYR A 127 8.89 -8.17 -0.44
CA TYR A 127 7.43 -8.26 -0.48
C TYR A 127 6.94 -9.72 -0.62
N LEU A 128 7.46 -10.48 -1.59
CA LEU A 128 7.10 -11.89 -1.73
C LEU A 128 7.49 -12.71 -0.50
N LYS A 129 8.62 -12.35 0.13
CA LYS A 129 9.07 -12.95 1.37
C LYS A 129 8.10 -12.65 2.51
N SER A 130 7.61 -11.42 2.67
CA SER A 130 6.67 -11.09 3.74
C SER A 130 5.37 -11.87 3.59
N LEU A 131 4.81 -11.95 2.38
CA LEU A 131 3.62 -12.77 2.12
C LEU A 131 3.84 -14.23 2.55
N ARG A 132 4.96 -14.83 2.15
CA ARG A 132 5.29 -16.20 2.54
C ARG A 132 5.49 -16.36 4.04
N ASP A 133 6.18 -15.42 4.67
CA ASP A 133 6.45 -15.46 6.11
C ASP A 133 5.15 -15.28 6.93
N ASP A 134 4.15 -14.61 6.36
CA ASP A 134 2.77 -14.51 6.88
C ASP A 134 1.91 -15.75 6.56
N GLY A 135 2.47 -16.77 5.91
CA GLY A 135 1.77 -18.01 5.57
C GLY A 135 0.88 -17.93 4.33
N ILE A 136 1.00 -16.86 3.54
CA ILE A 136 0.23 -16.67 2.30
C ILE A 136 0.88 -17.47 1.16
N ASP A 137 0.09 -18.36 0.55
CA ASP A 137 0.49 -19.08 -0.66
C ASP A 137 0.28 -18.19 -1.89
N ILE A 138 1.35 -17.56 -2.37
CA ILE A 138 1.34 -16.69 -3.56
C ILE A 138 0.89 -17.41 -4.85
N SER A 139 0.89 -18.75 -4.86
CA SER A 139 0.44 -19.55 -6.00
C SER A 139 -1.03 -19.95 -5.92
N ALA A 140 -1.73 -19.60 -4.84
CA ALA A 140 -3.16 -19.85 -4.70
C ALA A 140 -3.97 -19.00 -5.69
N GLU A 141 -5.06 -19.57 -6.22
CA GLU A 141 -5.97 -18.85 -7.14
C GLU A 141 -6.88 -17.86 -6.40
N GLU A 142 -7.15 -18.11 -5.13
CA GLU A 142 -7.95 -17.25 -4.26
C GLU A 142 -7.11 -16.78 -3.09
N TYR A 143 -7.31 -15.52 -2.67
CA TYR A 143 -6.66 -14.99 -1.48
C TYR A 143 -7.07 -15.83 -0.27
N PRO A 144 -6.14 -16.31 0.56
CA PRO A 144 -6.49 -17.10 1.73
C PRO A 144 -7.37 -16.25 2.65
N TYR A 145 -8.66 -16.58 2.72
CA TYR A 145 -9.57 -15.96 3.66
C TYR A 145 -9.16 -16.38 5.07
N GLU A 146 -8.39 -15.53 5.75
CA GLU A 146 -8.33 -15.59 7.20
C GLU A 146 -9.61 -14.93 7.73
N PRO A 147 -10.48 -15.65 8.46
CA PRO A 147 -11.56 -15.01 9.20
C PRO A 147 -10.91 -14.06 10.19
N GLY A 148 -10.86 -12.78 9.82
CA GLY A 148 -10.04 -11.77 10.49
C GLY A 148 -10.31 -11.78 11.99
N GLY A 149 -9.30 -12.17 12.76
CA GLY A 149 -9.32 -12.04 14.21
C GLY A 149 -9.66 -10.61 14.64
N GLY A 150 -9.40 -9.62 13.78
CA GLY A 150 -9.80 -8.22 13.96
C GLY A 150 -11.29 -8.00 14.20
N ILE A 151 -12.20 -8.69 13.50
CA ILE A 151 -13.64 -8.54 13.76
C ILE A 151 -14.00 -9.14 15.12
N ALA A 152 -13.44 -10.30 15.45
CA ALA A 152 -13.65 -10.92 16.76
C ALA A 152 -13.09 -10.03 17.89
N VAL A 153 -11.90 -9.45 17.72
CA VAL A 153 -11.28 -8.51 18.67
C VAL A 153 -12.10 -7.23 18.80
N LEU A 154 -12.61 -6.68 17.70
CA LEU A 154 -13.49 -5.50 17.72
C LEU A 154 -14.80 -5.80 18.46
N ILE A 155 -15.42 -6.96 18.20
CA ILE A 155 -16.62 -7.40 18.91
C ILE A 155 -16.33 -7.54 20.40
N ILE A 156 -15.23 -8.20 20.77
CA ILE A 156 -14.81 -8.35 22.17
C ILE A 156 -14.62 -6.96 22.81
N PHE A 157 -13.95 -6.04 22.13
CA PHE A 157 -13.72 -4.68 22.62
C PHE A 157 -15.03 -3.91 22.84
N VAL A 158 -15.96 -3.98 21.88
CA VAL A 158 -17.28 -3.33 21.98
C VAL A 158 -18.08 -3.93 23.14
N VAL A 159 -18.08 -5.26 23.29
CA VAL A 159 -18.75 -5.94 24.41
C VAL A 159 -18.13 -5.49 25.75
N LEU A 160 -16.81 -5.44 25.84
CA LEU A 160 -16.11 -5.05 27.06
C LEU A 160 -16.40 -3.60 27.46
N MET A 161 -16.40 -2.68 26.48
CA MET A 161 -16.79 -1.27 26.69
C MET A 161 -18.25 -1.15 27.14
N THR A 162 -19.15 -1.93 26.55
CA THR A 162 -20.57 -1.95 26.95
C THR A 162 -20.74 -2.42 28.39
N VAL A 163 -20.03 -3.49 28.79
CA VAL A 163 -20.06 -3.99 30.17
C VAL A 163 -19.53 -2.94 31.14
N ILE A 164 -18.39 -2.32 30.84
CA ILE A 164 -17.82 -1.25 31.67
C ILE A 164 -18.82 -0.10 31.83
N PHE A 165 -19.45 0.34 30.74
CA PHE A 165 -20.44 1.41 30.77
C PHE A 165 -21.66 1.05 31.64
N VAL A 166 -22.17 -0.19 31.54
CA VAL A 166 -23.28 -0.67 32.38
C VAL A 166 -22.88 -0.72 33.86
N LEU A 167 -21.67 -1.19 34.19
CA LEU A 167 -21.19 -1.26 35.57
C LEU A 167 -21.03 0.14 36.19
N VAL A 168 -20.57 1.13 35.40
CA VAL A 168 -20.51 2.54 35.81
C VAL A 168 -21.92 3.10 36.06
N MET A 169 -22.87 2.85 35.17
CA MET A 169 -24.26 3.32 35.32
C MET A 169 -24.99 2.69 36.52
N LEU A 170 -24.61 1.47 36.92
CA LEU A 170 -25.15 0.80 38.10
C LEU A 170 -24.55 1.30 39.43
N GLY A 171 -23.67 2.30 39.41
CA GLY A 171 -23.12 2.92 40.62
C GLY A 171 -22.14 2.01 41.38
N ILE A 172 -21.46 1.12 40.67
CA ILE A 172 -20.38 0.31 41.26
C ILE A 172 -19.13 1.19 41.35
N ASP A 173 -19.11 2.08 42.35
CA ASP A 173 -18.01 3.03 42.63
C ASP A 173 -16.66 2.33 42.95
N SER A 174 -16.65 1.02 43.14
CA SER A 174 -15.46 0.24 43.47
C SER A 174 -14.54 -0.07 42.28
N ILE A 175 -14.91 0.29 41.04
CA ILE A 175 -14.12 -0.07 39.84
C ILE A 175 -12.96 0.91 39.58
N PHE A 176 -13.00 2.14 40.11
CA PHE A 176 -11.90 3.11 39.99
C PHE A 176 -11.43 3.63 41.36
N PRO A 177 -10.68 2.83 42.15
CA PRO A 177 -10.09 3.33 43.39
C PRO A 177 -8.98 4.37 43.17
N PHE A 178 -8.56 4.64 41.92
CA PHE A 178 -7.41 5.47 41.58
C PHE A 178 -7.72 6.79 40.84
N LEU A 179 -8.99 7.12 40.56
CA LEU A 179 -9.29 8.42 39.96
C LEU A 179 -9.34 9.50 41.05
N PRO A 180 -8.54 10.60 40.93
CA PRO A 180 -8.55 11.67 41.92
C PRO A 180 -9.94 12.35 41.91
N LYS A 181 -10.51 12.53 43.11
CA LYS A 181 -11.78 13.24 43.25
C LYS A 181 -11.61 14.70 42.81
N PRO A 182 -12.49 15.23 41.97
CA PRO A 182 -12.47 16.65 41.66
C PRO A 182 -12.76 17.44 42.94
N THR A 183 -11.84 18.33 43.29
CA THR A 183 -12.01 19.36 44.33
C THR A 183 -12.95 20.45 43.87
#